data_AF-A0ABC8UY04-F1
#
_entry.id   AF-A0ABC8UY04-F1
#
_cell.length_a   1.000
_cell.length_b   1.000
_cell.length_c   1.000
_cell.angle_alpha   90.00
_cell.angle_beta   90.00
_cell.angle_gamma   90.00
#
_symmetry.space_group_name_H-M   'P 1'
#
loop_
_entity.id
_entity.type
_entity.pdbx_description
1 polymer ?
#
loop_
_entity_poly.entity_id
_entity_poly.type
_entity_poly.pdbx_seq_one_letter_code
_entity_poly.pdbx_strand_id
1 'polypeptide(L)'
;MAMKLKLNPTIEINKLKFTYPGIDGHPPPGSSPLIDDFSLTLNTTDRCLLVGSNGAGKTTILKILGGKHMVEPDMVRVLGRSAFHDTALTSSGDLCYLGGEVCLFGGKLLFTPR
;
A
#
# COMPACT_ATOMS: atom_id res chain seq x y z
N MET A 1 4.34 36.29 -11.66
CA MET A 1 5.23 35.25 -11.08
C MET A 1 4.36 34.30 -10.29
N ALA A 2 3.85 33.23 -10.92
CA ALA A 2 2.93 32.31 -10.26
C ALA A 2 3.72 31.36 -9.36
N MET A 3 3.50 31.49 -8.05
CA MET A 3 4.03 30.58 -7.04
C MET A 3 3.29 29.26 -7.22
N LYS A 4 3.94 28.27 -7.83
CA LYS A 4 3.38 26.92 -7.95
C LYS A 4 3.36 26.36 -6.53
N LEU A 5 2.21 26.47 -5.84
CA LEU A 5 1.98 25.79 -4.56
C LEU A 5 2.27 24.30 -4.82
N LYS A 6 3.39 23.78 -4.27
CA LYS A 6 3.67 22.35 -4.29
C LYS A 6 2.57 21.70 -3.46
N LEU A 7 1.56 21.16 -4.13
CA LEU A 7 0.61 20.28 -3.49
C LEU A 7 1.40 19.07 -3.00
N ASN A 8 1.26 18.74 -1.72
CA ASN A 8 1.86 17.54 -1.17
C ASN A 8 1.21 16.34 -1.88
N PRO A 9 2.00 15.37 -2.36
CA PRO A 9 1.45 14.19 -3.01
C PRO A 9 0.53 13.44 -2.03
N THR A 10 -0.57 12.93 -2.57
CA THR A 10 -1.55 12.14 -1.80
C THR A 10 -0.99 10.77 -1.48
N ILE A 11 -0.27 10.15 -2.40
CA ILE A 11 0.44 8.89 -2.19
C ILE A 11 1.86 9.05 -2.70
N GLU A 12 2.81 8.61 -1.88
CA GLU A 12 4.22 8.61 -2.22
C GLU A 12 4.82 7.25 -1.86
N ILE A 13 5.37 6.57 -2.86
CA ILE A 13 6.13 5.34 -2.72
C ILE A 13 7.53 5.63 -3.23
N ASN A 14 8.53 5.43 -2.38
CA ASN A 14 9.93 5.74 -2.67
C ASN A 14 10.79 4.49 -2.51
N LYS A 15 11.32 3.97 -3.63
CA LYS A 15 12.24 2.82 -3.69
C LYS A 15 11.77 1.64 -2.83
N LEU A 16 10.47 1.33 -2.92
CA LEU A 16 9.87 0.27 -2.16
C LEU A 16 10.57 -1.05 -2.48
N LYS A 17 11.11 -1.65 -1.43
CA LYS A 17 11.67 -2.99 -1.45
C LYS A 17 10.93 -3.84 -0.44
N PHE A 18 10.34 -4.95 -0.89
CA PHE A 18 9.53 -5.78 -0.01
C PHE A 18 9.66 -7.26 -0.35
N THR A 19 9.78 -8.06 0.71
CA THR A 19 9.69 -9.52 0.69
C THR A 19 8.84 -9.93 1.88
N TYR A 20 8.05 -10.99 1.73
CA TYR A 20 7.36 -11.55 2.89
C TYR A 20 8.38 -12.09 3.90
N PRO A 21 8.21 -11.78 5.19
CA PRO A 21 9.08 -12.33 6.23
C PRO A 21 8.90 -13.85 6.30
N GLY A 22 9.99 -14.55 6.55
CA GLY A 22 10.02 -15.96 6.90
C GLY A 22 9.50 -16.20 8.32
N ILE A 23 9.65 -17.45 8.77
CA ILE A 23 9.24 -17.91 10.10
C ILE A 23 9.91 -17.16 11.26
N ASP A 24 11.10 -16.61 11.01
CA ASP A 24 11.93 -15.86 11.94
C ASP A 24 11.64 -14.35 11.90
N GLY A 25 10.71 -13.91 11.05
CA GLY A 25 10.39 -12.49 10.86
C GLY A 25 11.33 -11.76 9.89
N HIS A 26 12.32 -12.44 9.32
CA HIS A 26 13.28 -11.85 8.38
C HIS A 26 13.07 -12.39 6.96
N PRO A 27 13.45 -11.65 5.91
CA PRO A 27 13.44 -12.18 4.56
C PRO A 27 14.27 -13.46 4.48
N PRO A 28 13.78 -14.54 3.85
CA PRO A 28 14.54 -15.79 3.75
C PRO A 28 15.93 -15.56 3.12
N PRO A 29 16.99 -16.18 3.66
CA PRO A 29 18.33 -16.03 3.10
C PRO A 29 18.37 -16.41 1.61
N GLY A 30 18.88 -15.51 0.78
CA GLY A 30 18.97 -15.72 -0.67
C GLY A 30 17.65 -15.53 -1.44
N SER A 31 16.55 -15.12 -0.79
CA SER A 31 15.33 -14.78 -1.51
C SER A 31 15.48 -13.46 -2.27
N SER A 32 15.06 -13.45 -3.53
CA SER A 32 14.89 -12.21 -4.28
C SER A 32 13.68 -11.44 -3.74
N PRO A 33 13.77 -10.10 -3.69
CA PRO A 33 12.64 -9.27 -3.30
C PRO A 33 11.45 -9.47 -4.24
N LEU A 34 10.24 -9.54 -3.65
CA LEU A 34 9.00 -9.62 -4.42
C LEU A 34 8.72 -8.30 -5.15
N ILE A 35 9.05 -7.19 -4.49
CA ILE A 35 9.01 -5.83 -5.05
C ILE A 35 10.41 -5.27 -4.87
N ASP A 36 11.03 -4.81 -5.96
CA ASP A 36 12.37 -4.24 -5.96
C ASP A 36 12.34 -2.85 -6.61
N ASP A 37 12.82 -1.85 -5.88
CA ASP A 37 12.96 -0.46 -6.31
C ASP A 37 11.71 0.18 -6.96
N PHE A 38 10.52 -0.14 -6.44
CA PHE A 38 9.28 0.43 -6.97
C PHE A 38 9.03 1.84 -6.41
N SER A 39 8.85 2.82 -7.30
CA SER A 39 8.52 4.20 -6.91
C SER A 39 7.29 4.69 -7.65
N LEU A 40 6.43 5.43 -6.95
CA LEU A 40 5.17 5.95 -7.48
C LEU A 40 4.79 7.22 -6.71
N THR A 41 4.27 8.22 -7.41
CA THR A 41 3.70 9.41 -6.81
C THR A 41 2.33 9.65 -7.41
N LEU A 42 1.30 9.77 -6.57
CA LEU A 42 -0.07 10.10 -6.98
C LEU A 42 -0.55 11.35 -6.25
N ASN A 43 -1.26 12.20 -6.97
CA ASN A 43 -1.88 13.43 -6.50
C ASN A 43 -3.40 13.24 -6.33
N THR A 44 -4.07 14.20 -5.69
CA THR A 44 -5.49 14.10 -5.31
C THR A 44 -6.45 13.76 -6.45
N THR A 45 -6.12 14.15 -7.68
CA THR A 45 -6.97 13.95 -8.87
C THR A 45 -6.60 12.71 -9.67
N ASP A 46 -5.52 12.02 -9.31
CA ASP A 46 -4.98 10.93 -10.10
C ASP A 46 -5.82 9.68 -9.94
N ARG A 47 -6.04 8.98 -11.07
CA ARG A 47 -6.65 7.67 -11.12
C ARG A 47 -5.64 6.73 -11.77
N CYS A 48 -5.20 5.74 -11.02
CA CYS A 48 -4.19 4.79 -11.47
C CYS A 48 -4.78 3.38 -11.49
N LEU A 49 -4.45 2.61 -12.52
CA LEU A 49 -4.73 1.17 -12.58
C LEU A 49 -3.41 0.41 -12.47
N LEU A 50 -3.30 -0.44 -11.45
CA LEU A 50 -2.16 -1.33 -11.29
C LEU A 50 -2.36 -2.62 -12.08
N VAL A 51 -1.64 -2.77 -13.18
CA VAL A 51 -1.70 -3.93 -14.09
C VAL A 51 -0.43 -4.78 -14.02
N GLY A 52 -0.52 -6.06 -14.38
CA GLY A 52 0.62 -6.98 -14.36
C GLY A 52 0.17 -8.44 -14.25
N SER A 53 1.10 -9.39 -14.45
CA SER A 53 0.83 -10.83 -14.36
C SER A 53 0.44 -11.28 -12.94
N ASN A 54 -0.14 -12.47 -12.82
CA ASN A 54 -0.36 -13.10 -11.52
C ASN A 54 1.00 -13.35 -10.83
N GLY A 55 1.09 -12.98 -9.56
CA GLY A 55 2.35 -13.04 -8.80
C GLY A 55 3.22 -11.77 -8.88
N ALA A 56 2.91 -10.79 -9.73
CA ALA A 56 3.70 -9.55 -9.87
C ALA A 56 3.65 -8.58 -8.66
N GLY A 57 3.12 -9.00 -7.51
CA GLY A 57 3.11 -8.15 -6.30
C GLY A 57 2.00 -7.10 -6.20
N LYS A 58 1.05 -7.04 -7.15
CA LYS A 58 -0.03 -6.02 -7.17
C LYS A 58 -0.84 -5.94 -5.86
N THR A 59 -1.37 -7.08 -5.42
CA THR A 59 -2.12 -7.17 -4.16
C THR A 59 -1.25 -6.81 -2.97
N THR A 60 0.05 -7.14 -3.02
CA THR A 60 1.02 -6.79 -1.98
C THR A 60 1.20 -5.26 -1.90
N ILE A 61 1.39 -4.58 -3.03
CA ILE A 61 1.47 -3.10 -3.10
C ILE A 61 0.21 -2.47 -2.49
N LEU A 62 -0.97 -2.97 -2.88
CA LEU A 62 -2.25 -2.47 -2.35
C LEU A 62 -2.37 -2.70 -0.83
N LYS A 63 -1.94 -3.86 -0.32
CA LYS A 63 -1.92 -4.14 1.12
C LYS A 63 -0.95 -3.24 1.87
N ILE A 64 0.24 -2.97 1.32
CA ILE A 64 1.23 -2.05 1.91
C ILE A 64 0.65 -0.63 1.97
N LEU A 65 0.07 -0.13 0.88
CA LEU A 65 -0.61 1.18 0.85
C LEU A 65 -1.75 1.28 1.87
N GLY A 66 -2.48 0.19 2.08
CA GLY A 66 -3.53 0.11 3.09
C GLY A 66 -3.03 -0.13 4.51
N GLY A 67 -1.72 -0.02 4.78
CA GLY A 67 -1.15 -0.19 6.12
C GLY A 67 -1.19 -1.62 6.68
N LYS A 68 -1.36 -2.64 5.82
CA LYS A 68 -1.48 -4.05 6.25
C LYS A 68 -0.15 -4.81 6.32
N HIS A 69 0.93 -4.23 5.80
CA HIS A 69 2.28 -4.80 5.86
C HIS A 69 3.27 -3.72 6.30
N MET A 70 4.17 -4.11 7.21
CA MET A 70 5.24 -3.24 7.67
C MET A 70 6.29 -3.05 6.60
N VAL A 71 6.66 -1.80 6.38
CA VAL A 71 7.78 -1.34 5.55
C VAL A 71 8.50 -0.22 6.31
N GLU A 72 9.66 0.20 5.81
CA GLU A 72 10.34 1.36 6.38
C GLU A 72 9.43 2.60 6.35
N PRO A 73 9.43 3.45 7.40
CA PRO A 73 8.45 4.51 7.57
C PRO A 73 8.33 5.49 6.39
N ASP A 74 9.45 5.73 5.70
CA ASP A 74 9.55 6.67 4.58
C ASP A 74 9.32 6.04 3.20
N MET A 75 9.26 4.70 3.10
CA MET A 75 9.08 4.03 1.80
C MET A 75 7.67 4.23 1.24
N VAL A 76 6.65 4.29 2.10
CA VAL A 76 5.26 4.42 1.68
C VAL A 76 4.52 5.40 2.58
N ARG A 77 4.08 6.51 1.99
CA ARG A 77 3.34 7.56 2.66
C ARG A 77 2.01 7.81 1.97
N VAL A 78 0.98 8.02 2.79
CA VAL A 78 -0.35 8.42 2.34
C VAL A 78 -0.75 9.68 3.09
N LEU A 79 -1.16 10.71 2.36
CA LEU A 79 -1.46 12.04 2.89
C LEU A 79 -0.32 12.61 3.75
N GLY A 80 0.93 12.30 3.36
CA GLY A 80 2.13 12.71 4.07
C GLY A 80 2.44 11.91 5.35
N ARG A 81 1.65 10.89 5.70
CA ARG A 81 1.82 10.03 6.89
C ARG A 81 2.34 8.65 6.49
N SER A 82 3.08 7.96 7.36
CA SER A 82 3.56 6.60 7.08
C SER A 82 2.38 5.63 6.98
N ALA A 83 2.33 4.81 5.94
CA ALA A 83 1.18 3.94 5.69
C ALA A 83 0.95 2.88 6.80
N PHE A 84 2.01 2.37 7.41
CA PHE A 84 1.93 1.34 8.46
C PHE A 84 2.08 1.92 9.88
N HIS A 85 2.99 2.88 10.06
CA HIS A 85 3.37 3.37 11.39
C HIS A 85 2.43 4.45 11.94
N ASP A 86 1.56 5.02 11.11
CA ASP A 86 0.54 5.98 11.54
C ASP A 86 -0.84 5.30 11.63
N THR A 87 -1.19 4.84 12.84
CA THR A 87 -2.47 4.17 13.10
C THR A 87 -3.67 5.08 12.87
N ALA A 88 -3.49 6.41 12.95
CA ALA A 88 -4.58 7.36 12.74
C ALA A 88 -5.01 7.39 11.26
N LEU A 89 -4.14 7.01 10.31
CA LEU A 89 -4.48 6.92 8.89
C LEU A 89 -5.64 5.94 8.62
N THR A 90 -5.67 4.81 9.34
CA THR A 90 -6.72 3.79 9.21
C THR A 90 -7.99 4.10 10.00
N SER A 91 -7.90 4.99 10.99
CA SER A 91 -9.00 5.31 11.91
C SER A 91 -9.64 6.67 11.65
N SER A 92 -8.97 7.57 10.92
CA SER A 92 -9.48 8.92 10.63
C SER A 92 -10.57 8.93 9.55
N GLY A 93 -10.68 7.86 8.76
CA GLY A 93 -11.56 7.79 7.59
C GLY A 93 -10.99 8.47 6.35
N ASP A 94 -9.77 9.01 6.40
CA ASP A 94 -9.11 9.66 5.26
C ASP A 94 -8.67 8.65 4.18
N LEU A 95 -8.47 7.38 4.56
CA LEU A 95 -8.14 6.28 3.66
C LEU A 95 -9.19 5.18 3.76
N CYS A 96 -9.80 4.85 2.62
CA CYS A 96 -10.65 3.67 2.48
C CYS A 96 -9.92 2.60 1.66
N TYR A 97 -9.73 1.42 2.24
CA TYR A 97 -9.17 0.27 1.55
C TYR A 97 -10.27 -0.74 1.24
N LEU A 98 -10.60 -0.89 -0.05
CA LEU A 98 -11.55 -1.89 -0.52
C LEU A 98 -10.79 -3.11 -1.04
N GLY A 99 -10.59 -4.12 -0.18
CA GLY A 99 -9.97 -5.39 -0.54
C GLY A 99 -9.81 -6.38 0.62
N GLY A 100 -9.85 -7.69 0.34
CA GLY A 100 -9.64 -8.75 1.34
C GLY A 100 -9.97 -10.15 0.85
N GLU A 101 -11.24 -10.53 0.88
CA GLU A 101 -11.85 -11.69 0.22
C GLU A 101 -13.31 -11.32 -0.02
N VAL A 102 -13.83 -11.56 -1.23
CA VAL A 102 -15.29 -11.55 -1.45
C VAL A 102 -15.72 -13.01 -1.44
N CYS A 103 -16.15 -13.52 -0.29
CA CYS A 103 -16.83 -14.80 -0.26
C CYS A 103 -18.32 -14.56 -0.58
N LEU A 104 -18.75 -14.95 -1.78
CA LEU A 104 -20.16 -14.97 -2.17
C LEU A 104 -20.79 -16.26 -1.63
N PHE A 105 -21.45 -16.20 -0.48
CA PHE A 105 -22.44 -17.22 -0.09
C PHE A 105 -23.84 -16.62 -0.28
N GLY A 106 -24.57 -17.07 -1.30
CA GLY A 106 -25.99 -16.74 -1.48
C GLY A 106 -26.30 -15.27 -1.82
N GLY A 107 -25.38 -14.53 -2.46
CA GLY A 107 -25.69 -13.21 -3.03
C GLY A 107 -25.79 -12.04 -2.05
N LYS A 108 -25.35 -12.19 -0.78
CA LYS A 108 -25.24 -11.07 0.16
C LYS A 108 -23.77 -10.70 0.41
N LEU A 109 -23.46 -9.42 0.25
CA LEU A 109 -22.16 -8.83 0.54
C LEU A 109 -22.04 -8.63 2.06
N LEU A 110 -21.17 -9.38 2.72
CA LEU A 110 -20.79 -9.13 4.10
C LEU A 110 -19.30 -8.77 4.19
N PHE A 111 -19.01 -7.65 4.85
CA PHE A 111 -17.68 -7.33 5.34
C PHE A 111 -17.51 -7.97 6.71
N THR A 112 -16.53 -8.88 6.86
CA THR A 112 -16.13 -9.37 8.18
C THR A 112 -15.07 -8.45 8.78
N PRO A 113 -15.33 -7.78 9.91
CA PRO A 113 -14.24 -7.36 10.79
C PRO A 113 -13.70 -8.60 11.51
N ARG A 114 -12.37 -8.67 11.73
CA ARG A 114 -11.83 -9.62 12.71
C ARG A 114 -12.22 -9.20 14.12
#